data_AF-E0NN79-F1
#
_entry.id   AF-E0NN79-F1
#
_cell.length_a   1.000
_cell.length_b   1.000
_cell.length_c   1.000
_cell.angle_alpha   90.00
_cell.angle_beta   90.00
_cell.angle_gamma   90.00
#
_symmetry.space_group_name_H-M   'P 1'
#
loop_
_entity.id
_entity.type
_entity.pdbx_description
1 polymer ?
#
loop_
_entity_poly.entity_id
_entity_poly.type
_entity_poly.pdbx_seq_one_letter_code
_entity_poly.pdbx_strand_id
1 'polypeptide(L)'
;MRVSEIFYVVLSISSVLITGVLVPLLKQKYGREKILTAMKAVDIAVKAAEEIYKEAGQGDLKKKYVLMRLNEQGFKVTEKDLDDMRKASVLELNKWKKELEKPGE
;
A
#
# COMPACT_ATOMS: atom_id res chain seq x y z
N MET A 1 12.72 -7.19 -21.27
CA MET A 1 11.51 -7.06 -20.43
C MET A 1 10.83 -5.74 -20.76
N ARG A 2 9.53 -5.74 -20.97
CA ARG A 2 8.74 -4.50 -21.07
C ARG A 2 8.67 -3.85 -19.69
N VAL A 3 8.55 -2.52 -19.63
CA VAL A 3 8.42 -1.77 -18.36
C VAL A 3 7.28 -2.31 -17.48
N SER A 4 6.21 -2.82 -18.09
CA SER A 4 5.11 -3.50 -17.40
C SER A 4 5.55 -4.77 -16.65
N GLU A 5 6.43 -5.59 -17.23
CA GLU A 5 6.90 -6.85 -16.62
C GLU A 5 7.74 -6.56 -15.37
N ILE A 6 8.62 -5.55 -15.44
CA ILE A 6 9.42 -5.12 -14.29
C ILE A 6 8.51 -4.58 -13.17
N PHE A 7 7.51 -3.79 -13.53
CA PHE A 7 6.53 -3.27 -12.56
C PHE A 7 5.77 -4.39 -11.83
N TYR A 8 5.28 -5.40 -12.56
CA TYR A 8 4.59 -6.54 -11.94
C TYR A 8 5.51 -7.38 -11.04
N VAL A 9 6.77 -7.59 -11.43
CA VAL A 9 7.75 -8.30 -10.60
C VAL A 9 7.99 -7.55 -9.29
N VAL A 10 8.17 -6.23 -9.34
CA VAL A 10 8.39 -5.40 -8.14
C VAL A 10 7.16 -5.41 -7.21
N LEU A 11 5.95 -5.31 -7.76
CA LEU A 11 4.72 -5.41 -6.97
C LEU A 11 4.57 -6.79 -6.32
N SER A 12 4.86 -7.86 -7.05
CA SER A 12 4.81 -9.23 -6.53
C SER A 12 5.75 -9.41 -5.33
N ILE A 13 7.03 -9.05 -5.48
CA ILE A 13 8.02 -9.13 -4.39
C ILE A 13 7.56 -8.29 -3.18
N SER A 14 7.09 -7.07 -3.41
CA SER A 14 6.62 -6.18 -2.33
C SER A 14 5.44 -6.79 -1.57
N SER A 15 4.45 -7.35 -2.29
CA SER A 15 3.29 -8.00 -1.68
C SER A 15 3.66 -9.23 -0.84
N VAL A 16 4.63 -10.02 -1.30
CA VAL A 16 5.15 -11.19 -0.57
C VAL A 16 5.88 -10.74 0.69
N LEU A 17 6.72 -9.70 0.62
CA LEU A 17 7.43 -9.16 1.78
C LEU A 17 6.47 -8.58 2.82
N ILE A 18 5.48 -7.81 2.38
CA ILE A 18 4.46 -7.25 3.27
C ILE A 18 3.70 -8.39 3.97
N THR A 19 3.24 -9.39 3.22
CA THR A 19 2.41 -10.48 3.76
C THR A 19 3.21 -11.47 4.61
N GLY A 20 4.42 -11.82 4.17
CA GLY A 20 5.26 -12.85 4.77
C GLY A 20 6.12 -12.37 5.92
N VAL A 21 6.47 -11.08 5.98
CA VAL A 21 7.34 -10.51 7.01
C VAL A 21 6.63 -9.45 7.82
N LEU A 22 6.11 -8.41 7.17
CA LEU A 22 5.59 -7.24 7.87
C LEU A 22 4.29 -7.55 8.65
N VAL A 23 3.34 -8.25 8.06
CA VAL A 23 2.07 -8.61 8.72
C VAL A 23 2.29 -9.45 9.98
N PRO A 24 3.13 -10.51 9.99
CA PRO A 24 3.49 -11.22 11.22
C PRO A 24 4.07 -10.32 12.32
N LEU A 25 4.99 -9.41 11.97
CA LEU A 25 5.59 -8.48 12.94
C LEU A 25 4.55 -7.52 13.52
N LEU A 26 3.65 -7.00 12.69
CA LEU A 26 2.55 -6.16 13.14
C LEU A 26 1.57 -6.91 14.03
N LYS A 27 1.27 -8.20 13.73
CA LYS A 27 0.44 -9.06 14.59
C LYS A 27 1.07 -9.27 15.96
N GLN A 28 2.39 -9.41 16.04
CA GLN A 28 3.11 -9.51 17.32
C GLN A 28 3.03 -8.19 18.13
N LYS A 29 3.18 -7.04 17.47
CA LYS A 29 3.23 -5.73 18.13
C LYS A 29 1.86 -5.16 18.53
N TYR A 30 0.86 -5.28 17.66
CA TYR A 30 -0.45 -4.61 17.82
C TYR A 30 -1.61 -5.56 18.12
N GLY A 31 -1.35 -6.87 18.14
CA GLY A 31 -2.35 -7.91 18.37
C GLY A 31 -3.00 -8.40 17.07
N ARG A 32 -3.23 -9.72 17.02
CA ARG A 32 -3.71 -10.42 15.83
C ARG A 32 -5.05 -9.91 15.33
N GLU A 33 -6.01 -9.73 16.23
CA GLU A 33 -7.38 -9.34 15.86
C GLU A 33 -7.43 -7.96 15.22
N LYS A 34 -6.73 -6.97 15.81
CA LYS A 34 -6.69 -5.60 15.27
C LYS A 34 -6.14 -5.55 13.85
N ILE A 35 -5.03 -6.26 13.60
CA ILE A 35 -4.43 -6.33 12.26
C ILE A 35 -5.35 -7.05 11.27
N LEU A 36 -5.96 -8.17 11.66
CA LEU A 36 -6.89 -8.88 10.78
C LEU A 36 -8.13 -8.04 10.44
N THR A 37 -8.68 -7.30 11.42
CA THR A 37 -9.80 -6.38 11.19
C THR A 37 -9.41 -5.27 10.22
N ALA A 38 -8.24 -4.66 10.40
CA ALA A 38 -7.74 -3.64 9.48
C ALA A 38 -7.53 -4.18 8.05
N MET A 39 -6.92 -5.38 7.92
CA MET A 39 -6.72 -6.01 6.61
C MET A 39 -8.05 -6.31 5.90
N LYS A 40 -9.03 -6.85 6.63
CA LYS A 40 -10.37 -7.13 6.09
C LYS A 40 -11.09 -5.85 5.67
N ALA A 41 -11.02 -4.80 6.48
CA ALA A 41 -11.59 -3.50 6.18
C ALA A 41 -11.03 -2.93 4.86
N VAL A 42 -9.70 -2.93 4.70
CA VAL A 42 -9.03 -2.48 3.48
C VAL A 42 -9.42 -3.35 2.27
N ASP A 43 -9.40 -4.67 2.41
CA ASP A 43 -9.73 -5.60 1.31
C ASP A 43 -11.17 -5.38 0.80
N ILE A 44 -12.14 -5.27 1.70
CA ILE A 44 -13.54 -5.01 1.34
C ILE A 44 -13.68 -3.64 0.65
N ALA A 45 -13.05 -2.60 1.21
CA ALA A 45 -13.12 -1.25 0.65
C ALA A 45 -12.53 -1.17 -0.76
N VAL A 46 -11.38 -1.81 -0.99
CA VAL A 46 -10.73 -1.85 -2.31
C VAL A 46 -11.57 -2.63 -3.31
N LYS A 47 -12.08 -3.81 -2.94
CA LYS A 47 -12.94 -4.61 -3.83
C LYS A 47 -14.21 -3.86 -4.22
N ALA A 48 -14.86 -3.20 -3.28
CA ALA A 48 -16.03 -2.38 -3.56
C ALA A 48 -15.68 -1.19 -4.48
N ALA A 49 -14.55 -0.52 -4.27
CA ALA A 49 -14.09 0.55 -5.15
C ALA A 49 -13.82 0.05 -6.59
N GLU A 50 -13.15 -1.09 -6.72
CA GLU A 50 -12.87 -1.73 -8.02
C GLU A 50 -14.16 -2.17 -8.74
N GLU A 51 -15.18 -2.61 -8.00
CA GLU A 51 -16.48 -2.98 -8.55
C GLU A 51 -17.29 -1.76 -9.01
N ILE A 52 -17.27 -0.65 -8.26
CA ILE A 52 -18.00 0.57 -8.59
C ILE A 52 -17.32 1.32 -9.76
N TYR A 53 -15.99 1.40 -9.76
CA TYR A 53 -15.21 2.18 -10.72
C TYR A 53 -14.39 1.26 -11.64
N LYS A 54 -14.95 0.88 -12.78
CA LYS A 54 -14.34 -0.13 -13.68
C LYS A 54 -13.49 0.46 -14.81
N GLU A 55 -13.58 1.77 -15.05
CA GLU A 55 -12.95 2.39 -16.21
C GLU A 55 -11.51 2.83 -15.91
N ALA A 56 -10.71 2.90 -16.98
CA ALA A 56 -9.37 3.46 -16.89
C ALA A 56 -9.43 4.95 -16.49
N GLY A 57 -8.42 5.42 -15.74
CA GLY A 57 -8.36 6.81 -15.25
C GLY A 57 -9.17 7.09 -13.98
N GLN A 58 -9.95 6.13 -13.47
CA GLN A 58 -10.78 6.32 -12.25
C GLN A 58 -10.02 6.07 -10.92
N GLY A 59 -8.69 6.09 -10.93
CA GLY A 59 -7.87 5.78 -9.75
C GLY A 59 -8.13 6.70 -8.56
N ASP A 60 -8.34 8.01 -8.80
CA ASP A 60 -8.64 8.95 -7.72
C ASP A 60 -10.02 8.74 -7.10
N LEU A 61 -11.01 8.33 -7.90
CA LEU A 61 -12.35 7.98 -7.39
C LEU A 61 -12.28 6.75 -6.49
N LYS A 62 -11.55 5.72 -6.90
CA LYS A 62 -11.30 4.52 -6.10
C LYS A 62 -10.64 4.86 -4.76
N LYS A 63 -9.58 5.67 -4.80
CA LYS A 63 -8.85 6.13 -3.61
C LYS A 63 -9.77 6.85 -2.62
N LYS A 64 -10.58 7.79 -3.10
CA LYS A 64 -11.54 8.54 -2.27
C LYS A 64 -12.58 7.63 -1.64
N TYR A 65 -13.11 6.68 -2.40
CA TYR A 65 -14.06 5.70 -1.88
C TYR A 65 -13.45 4.82 -0.78
N VAL A 66 -12.24 4.31 -1.00
CA VAL A 66 -11.54 3.51 0.02
C VAL A 66 -11.34 4.31 1.30
N LEU A 67 -10.89 5.56 1.19
CA LEU A 67 -10.73 6.44 2.35
C LEU A 67 -12.04 6.68 3.10
N MET A 68 -13.10 7.02 2.38
CA MET A 68 -14.43 7.20 2.95
C MET A 68 -14.86 5.95 3.73
N ARG A 69 -14.76 4.77 3.12
CA ARG A 69 -15.16 3.50 3.72
C ARG A 69 -14.35 3.14 4.96
N LEU A 70 -13.04 3.39 4.93
CA LEU A 70 -12.16 3.18 6.07
C LEU A 70 -12.50 4.12 7.24
N ASN A 71 -12.80 5.40 6.94
CA ASN A 71 -13.20 6.38 7.95
C ASN A 71 -14.56 6.02 8.59
N GLU A 72 -15.54 5.56 7.81
CA GLU A 72 -16.82 5.03 8.35
C GLU A 72 -16.62 3.86 9.32
N GLN A 73 -15.58 3.05 9.10
CA GLN A 73 -15.20 1.93 9.97
C GLN A 73 -14.30 2.36 11.15
N GLY A 74 -14.05 3.66 11.33
CA GLY A 74 -13.28 4.21 12.43
C GLY A 74 -11.77 4.30 12.17
N PHE A 75 -11.28 3.87 11.00
CA PHE A 75 -9.88 4.05 10.59
C PHE A 75 -9.71 5.49 10.09
N LYS A 76 -9.37 6.40 11.00
CA LYS A 76 -9.12 7.80 10.69
C LYS A 76 -7.86 7.94 9.84
N VAL A 77 -8.03 7.99 8.52
CA VAL A 77 -6.96 8.17 7.53
C VAL A 77 -7.38 9.25 6.54
N THR A 78 -6.52 10.25 6.34
CA THR A 78 -6.76 11.35 5.42
C THR A 78 -6.03 11.15 4.09
N GLU A 79 -6.43 11.89 3.05
CA GLU A 79 -5.67 11.93 1.80
C GLU A 79 -4.23 12.40 2.03
N LYS A 80 -4.02 13.35 2.95
CA LYS A 80 -2.70 13.85 3.32
C LYS A 80 -1.83 12.75 3.92
N ASP A 81 -2.38 11.89 4.77
CA ASP A 81 -1.63 10.77 5.37
C ASP A 81 -1.12 9.82 4.28
N LEU A 82 -1.97 9.49 3.31
CA LEU A 82 -1.59 8.67 2.16
C LEU A 82 -0.51 9.34 1.31
N ASP A 83 -0.63 10.64 1.04
CA ASP A 83 0.35 11.38 0.26
C ASP A 83 1.69 11.50 0.97
N ASP A 84 1.69 11.71 2.28
CA ASP A 84 2.91 11.77 3.07
C ASP A 84 3.57 10.40 3.20
N MET A 85 2.80 9.32 3.34
CA MET A 85 3.31 7.94 3.25
C MET A 85 3.95 7.67 1.89
N ARG A 86 3.30 8.08 0.79
CA ARG A 86 3.86 7.94 -0.57
C ARG A 86 5.17 8.72 -0.71
N LYS A 87 5.22 9.97 -0.26
CA LYS A 87 6.45 10.80 -0.29
C LYS A 87 7.56 10.17 0.53
N ALA A 88 7.26 9.65 1.72
CA ALA A 88 8.23 8.97 2.57
C ALA A 88 8.78 7.71 1.88
N SER A 89 7.92 6.89 1.26
CA SER A 89 8.35 5.72 0.48
C SER A 89 9.23 6.11 -0.70
N VAL A 90 8.88 7.15 -1.46
CA VAL A 90 9.70 7.64 -2.58
C VAL A 90 11.05 8.17 -2.10
N LEU A 91 11.07 8.92 -0.99
CA LEU A 91 12.30 9.41 -0.38
C LEU A 91 13.22 8.24 0.00
N GLU A 92 12.68 7.20 0.63
CA GLU A 92 13.45 6.03 1.05
C GLU A 92 14.01 5.26 -0.16
N LEU A 93 13.18 5.04 -1.20
CA LEU A 93 13.65 4.43 -2.45
C LEU A 93 14.79 5.22 -3.09
N ASN A 94 14.72 6.55 -3.07
CA ASN A 94 15.78 7.40 -3.59
C ASN A 94 17.07 7.31 -2.77
N LYS A 95 16.99 7.10 -1.45
CA LYS A 95 18.19 6.87 -0.61
C LYS A 95 18.86 5.56 -0.99
N TRP A 96 18.11 4.46 -1.07
CA TRP A 96 18.65 3.16 -1.44
C TRP A 96 19.25 3.18 -2.84
N LYS A 97 18.59 3.85 -3.80
CA LYS A 97 19.15 4.05 -5.13
C LYS A 97 20.52 4.71 -5.08
N LYS A 98 20.67 5.80 -4.31
CA LYS A 98 21.96 6.48 -4.13
C LYS A 98 23.01 5.58 -3.48
N GLU A 99 22.63 4.77 -2.49
CA GLU A 99 23.55 3.85 -1.82
C GLU A 99 24.05 2.75 -2.76
N LEU A 100 23.18 2.21 -3.63
CA LEU A 100 23.54 1.24 -4.65
C LEU A 100 24.38 1.84 -5.78
N GLU A 101 24.22 3.14 -6.06
CA GLU A 101 24.99 3.87 -7.07
C GLU A 101 26.36 4.33 -6.54
N LYS A 102 26.61 4.28 -5.23
CA LYS A 102 27.96 4.53 -4.69
C LYS A 102 28.90 3.44 -5.23
N PRO A 103 30.05 3.80 -5.83
CA PRO A 103 31.06 2.82 -6.15
C PRO A 103 31.45 2.12 -4.86
N GLY A 104 31.55 0.78 -4.91
CA GLY A 104 32.04 0.01 -3.76
C GLY A 104 33.41 0.55 -3.34
N GLU A 105 33.50 1.01 -2.09
CA GLU A 105 34.77 1.29 -1.42
C GLU A 105 35.57 -0.01 -1.22
#